data_AF-A0AAE1ACA2-F1
#
_entry.id   AF-A0AAE1ACA2-F1
#
_cell.length_a   1.000
_cell.length_b   1.000
_cell.length_c   1.000
_cell.angle_alpha   90.00
_cell.angle_beta   90.00
_cell.angle_gamma   90.00
#
_symmetry.space_group_name_H-M   'P 1'
#
loop_
_entity.id
_entity.type
_entity.pdbx_description
1 polymer ?
#
loop_
_entity_poly.entity_id
_entity_poly.type
_entity_poly.pdbx_seq_one_letter_code
_entity_poly.pdbx_strand_id
1 'polypeptide(L)'
;MSYIAEDSQWRPHNGLYKAGQVSTTSQHSRSQSKVFPRRQPWRGMMDTFLSMRRMARYNSCSGVIRVALVSLLLIAFIKPLRNALVPMWPKVYRDMSTYRVITMYLEDAFFFVETRPFTGSCTAVHEHLLKVRMPRLEEMPVYEMDDWSRHMARVKPSLPADEFELLDKFKPSMTAQEQRFIMFAMLSATQAMTAFNITHLVRGGSLIGYWRHHGRMPWDEDIDILVDSSQWKLARKVLSCLPDLQLNMDPQHMWKLFHKDATLWKNEKFIKFPYVDLFLYRADEDHVWPLTIWMKMITMKRQHSLPPRKGVFEGWPISIPHRPADVLHELYPGRIMADCYSQIFHRRARERVPHKQRIYVPCSMLRGIYPLVVRRLDGGGVVEERRLGSKLLSTFNTTYNGFLE
;
A
#
# COMPACT_ATOMS: atom_id res chain seq x y z
N MET A 1 6.51 20.34 -5.85
CA MET A 1 7.10 18.98 -5.88
C MET A 1 6.05 18.04 -5.34
N SER A 2 5.22 17.48 -6.22
CA SER A 2 4.00 16.75 -5.84
C SER A 2 3.84 15.54 -6.75
N TYR A 3 4.48 14.44 -6.40
CA TYR A 3 4.20 13.13 -6.97
C TYR A 3 4.29 12.10 -5.84
N ILE A 4 3.21 11.96 -5.09
CA ILE A 4 2.89 10.70 -4.40
C ILE A 4 1.61 10.23 -5.08
N ALA A 5 1.79 9.30 -6.00
CA ALA A 5 0.75 8.77 -6.85
C ALA A 5 -0.15 7.84 -6.02
N GLU A 6 -1.12 8.44 -5.33
CA GLU A 6 -2.27 7.80 -4.67
C GLU A 6 -3.57 8.53 -5.05
N ASP A 7 -3.65 9.02 -6.30
CA ASP A 7 -4.73 9.91 -6.77
C ASP A 7 -5.91 9.18 -7.44
N SER A 8 -5.96 7.84 -7.44
CA SER A 8 -7.07 7.10 -8.03
C SER A 8 -8.11 6.67 -6.98
N GLN A 9 -9.15 7.50 -6.82
CA GLN A 9 -10.53 7.15 -6.47
C GLN A 9 -10.75 5.90 -5.60
N TRP A 10 -10.78 6.08 -4.27
CA TRP A 10 -11.56 5.20 -3.41
C TRP A 10 -13.00 5.71 -3.40
N ARG A 11 -13.87 5.14 -4.24
CA ARG A 11 -15.33 5.29 -4.09
C ARG A 11 -15.81 4.20 -3.13
N PRO A 12 -16.59 4.51 -2.09
CA PRO A 12 -17.24 3.47 -1.30
C PRO A 12 -18.22 2.70 -2.18
N HIS A 13 -17.87 1.46 -2.54
CA HIS A 13 -18.85 0.53 -3.10
C HIS A 13 -19.76 0.06 -1.97
N ASN A 14 -20.95 0.67 -1.87
CA ASN A 14 -22.07 0.09 -1.13
C ASN A 14 -22.56 -1.16 -1.88
N GLY A 15 -21.88 -2.28 -1.66
CA GLY A 15 -22.30 -3.60 -2.11
C GLY A 15 -23.45 -4.12 -1.25
N LEU A 16 -24.67 -3.90 -1.71
CA LEU A 16 -25.87 -4.63 -1.26
C LEU A 16 -25.70 -6.12 -1.58
N TYR A 17 -25.17 -6.89 -0.63
CA TYR A 17 -25.36 -8.34 -0.62
C TYR A 17 -26.82 -8.63 -0.22
N LYS A 18 -27.70 -8.78 -1.22
CA LYS A 18 -28.98 -9.47 -1.02
C LYS A 18 -28.71 -10.96 -1.00
N ALA A 19 -28.77 -11.55 0.19
CA ALA A 19 -28.90 -13.00 0.35
C ALA A 19 -30.24 -13.44 -0.27
N GLY A 20 -30.18 -14.36 -1.22
CA GLY A 20 -31.37 -15.00 -1.78
C GLY A 20 -31.94 -15.98 -0.77
N GLN A 21 -33.11 -15.67 -0.21
CA GLN A 21 -33.98 -16.66 0.39
C GLN A 21 -34.88 -17.24 -0.71
N VAL A 22 -34.78 -18.56 -0.88
CA VAL A 22 -35.71 -19.38 -1.64
C VAL A 22 -37.01 -19.46 -0.85
N SER A 23 -38.11 -18.96 -1.43
CA SER A 23 -39.47 -19.20 -0.96
C SER A 23 -40.34 -19.51 -2.17
N THR A 24 -40.66 -20.79 -2.31
CA THR A 24 -41.70 -21.32 -3.18
C THR A 24 -43.08 -20.96 -2.64
N THR A 25 -43.86 -20.17 -3.37
CA THR A 25 -45.32 -20.24 -3.26
C THR A 25 -46.00 -19.76 -4.53
N SER A 26 -47.13 -20.41 -4.77
CA SER A 26 -47.92 -20.54 -5.97
C SER A 26 -48.84 -19.37 -6.29
N GLN A 27 -49.22 -19.34 -7.58
CA GLN A 27 -50.57 -19.12 -8.11
C GLN A 27 -51.09 -17.70 -8.44
N HIS A 28 -51.65 -17.70 -9.66
CA HIS A 28 -52.82 -16.98 -10.18
C HIS A 28 -52.70 -15.61 -10.88
N SER A 29 -52.87 -15.73 -12.20
CA SER A 29 -53.83 -15.00 -13.05
C SER A 29 -53.59 -13.52 -13.32
N ARG A 30 -53.35 -13.19 -14.59
CA ARG A 30 -54.32 -12.43 -15.42
C ARG A 30 -53.83 -12.33 -16.85
N SER A 31 -54.69 -12.78 -17.76
CA SER A 31 -54.59 -12.56 -19.20
C SER A 31 -54.76 -11.07 -19.52
N GLN A 32 -53.86 -10.51 -20.32
CA GLN A 32 -54.15 -9.34 -21.14
C GLN A 32 -53.78 -9.64 -22.59
N SER A 33 -54.81 -9.82 -23.39
CA SER A 33 -54.79 -9.85 -24.85
C SER A 33 -54.29 -8.51 -25.38
N LYS A 34 -53.12 -8.51 -26.03
CA LYS A 34 -52.66 -7.37 -26.83
C LYS A 34 -53.33 -7.40 -28.20
N VAL A 35 -54.17 -6.40 -28.44
CA VAL A 35 -54.78 -6.07 -29.72
C VAL A 35 -53.68 -5.66 -30.70
N PHE A 36 -53.63 -6.31 -31.86
CA PHE A 36 -52.80 -5.93 -33.00
C PHE A 36 -53.39 -4.68 -33.69
N PRO A 37 -52.63 -3.58 -33.86
CA PRO A 37 -53.06 -2.49 -34.71
C PRO A 37 -52.86 -2.84 -36.20
N ARG A 38 -53.89 -2.50 -36.97
CA ARG A 38 -54.01 -2.64 -38.43
C ARG A 38 -52.83 -2.00 -39.17
N ARG A 39 -52.40 -2.70 -40.23
CA ARG A 39 -51.48 -2.22 -41.27
C ARG A 39 -52.00 -0.91 -41.89
N GLN A 40 -51.23 0.16 -41.76
CA GLN A 40 -51.38 1.35 -42.61
C GLN A 40 -50.57 1.19 -43.91
N PRO A 41 -51.00 1.81 -45.02
CA PRO A 41 -50.36 1.65 -46.32
C PRO A 41 -49.05 2.44 -46.39
N TRP A 42 -48.01 1.76 -46.86
CA TRP A 42 -46.74 2.35 -47.27
C TRP A 42 -46.96 3.31 -48.45
N ARG A 43 -47.06 4.62 -48.15
CA ARG A 43 -46.80 5.70 -49.11
C ARG A 43 -45.91 6.73 -48.42
N GLY A 44 -44.61 6.64 -48.70
CA GLY A 44 -43.58 7.53 -48.15
C GLY A 44 -42.17 7.02 -48.42
N MET A 45 -41.94 6.43 -49.60
CA MET A 45 -40.64 5.90 -50.01
C MET A 45 -40.02 6.82 -51.07
N MET A 46 -39.83 8.10 -50.75
CA MET A 46 -39.01 9.03 -51.55
C MET A 46 -38.45 10.20 -50.73
N ASP A 47 -37.96 9.92 -49.51
CA ASP A 47 -37.08 10.85 -48.76
C ASP A 47 -35.78 10.19 -48.26
N THR A 48 -35.46 9.00 -48.77
CA THR A 48 -34.29 8.21 -48.35
C THR A 48 -33.02 8.47 -49.17
N PHE A 49 -33.01 9.44 -50.08
CA PHE A 49 -31.80 9.79 -50.86
C PHE A 49 -30.91 10.87 -50.23
N LEU A 50 -31.38 11.60 -49.20
CA LEU A 50 -30.54 12.49 -48.39
C LEU A 50 -29.74 11.78 -47.28
N SER A 51 -29.93 10.45 -47.13
CA SER A 51 -29.24 9.60 -46.15
C SER A 51 -27.85 9.11 -46.61
N MET A 52 -27.65 8.85 -47.91
CA MET A 52 -26.38 8.27 -48.40
C MET A 52 -25.20 9.26 -48.40
N ARG A 53 -25.43 10.56 -48.62
CA ARG A 53 -24.34 11.57 -48.53
C ARG A 53 -23.86 11.82 -47.10
N ARG A 54 -24.70 11.55 -46.08
CA ARG A 54 -24.27 11.57 -44.66
C ARG A 54 -23.46 10.33 -44.29
N MET A 55 -23.77 9.15 -44.83
CA MET A 55 -22.96 7.93 -44.61
C MET A 55 -21.58 7.99 -45.29
N ALA A 56 -21.46 8.57 -46.48
CA ALA A 56 -20.16 8.69 -47.15
C ALA A 56 -19.15 9.58 -46.39
N ARG A 57 -19.63 10.67 -45.74
CA ARG A 57 -18.77 11.48 -44.84
C ARG A 57 -18.40 10.75 -43.55
N TYR A 58 -19.28 9.89 -43.05
CA TYR A 58 -19.01 9.07 -41.86
C TYR A 58 -17.89 8.05 -42.13
N ASN A 59 -17.85 7.47 -43.33
CA ASN A 59 -16.78 6.56 -43.74
C ASN A 59 -15.41 7.26 -43.89
N SER A 60 -15.38 8.50 -44.40
CA SER A 60 -14.13 9.27 -44.50
C SER A 60 -13.59 9.69 -43.13
N CYS A 61 -14.46 10.10 -42.21
CA CYS A 61 -14.06 10.44 -40.84
C CYS A 61 -13.56 9.20 -40.07
N SER A 62 -14.21 8.06 -40.27
CA SER A 62 -13.80 6.76 -39.70
C SER A 62 -12.40 6.34 -40.12
N GLY A 63 -12.02 6.57 -41.39
CA GLY A 63 -10.67 6.28 -41.90
C GLY A 63 -9.58 7.10 -41.19
N VAL A 64 -9.77 8.41 -41.07
CA VAL A 64 -8.82 9.31 -40.40
C VAL A 64 -8.68 8.97 -38.92
N ILE A 65 -9.80 8.69 -38.23
CA ILE A 65 -9.78 8.28 -36.82
C ILE A 65 -9.02 6.95 -36.65
N ARG A 66 -9.24 5.95 -37.51
CA ARG A 66 -8.53 4.67 -37.46
C ARG A 66 -7.03 4.85 -37.65
N VAL A 67 -6.61 5.64 -38.64
CA VAL A 67 -5.19 5.95 -38.87
C VAL A 67 -4.59 6.67 -37.66
N ALA A 68 -5.30 7.65 -37.09
CA ALA A 68 -4.84 8.35 -35.90
C ALA A 68 -4.70 7.41 -34.69
N LEU A 69 -5.65 6.50 -34.46
CA LEU A 69 -5.59 5.51 -33.37
C LEU A 69 -4.44 4.52 -33.55
N VAL A 70 -4.22 4.03 -34.77
CA VAL A 70 -3.08 3.13 -35.07
C VAL A 70 -1.77 3.87 -34.88
N SER A 71 -1.65 5.11 -35.36
CA SER A 71 -0.45 5.93 -35.16
C SER A 71 -0.19 6.21 -33.68
N LEU A 72 -1.22 6.56 -32.89
CA LEU A 72 -1.10 6.74 -31.44
C LEU A 72 -0.67 5.44 -30.75
N LEU A 73 -1.20 4.30 -31.17
CA LEU A 73 -0.81 2.99 -30.66
C LEU A 73 0.67 2.72 -30.97
N LEU A 74 1.12 2.92 -32.21
CA LEU A 74 2.52 2.72 -32.60
C LEU A 74 3.45 3.66 -31.82
N ILE A 75 3.09 4.94 -31.70
CA ILE A 75 3.83 5.92 -30.89
C ILE A 75 3.90 5.46 -29.44
N ALA A 76 2.82 4.90 -28.90
CA ALA A 76 2.80 4.39 -27.54
C ALA A 76 3.82 3.27 -27.31
N PHE A 77 4.32 2.55 -28.32
CA PHE A 77 5.39 1.55 -28.16
C PHE A 77 6.82 2.12 -28.33
N ILE A 78 6.95 3.36 -28.83
CA ILE A 78 8.25 4.03 -28.96
C ILE A 78 8.50 4.87 -27.70
N LYS A 79 9.28 4.33 -26.76
CA LYS A 79 9.49 4.90 -25.40
C LYS A 79 9.75 6.43 -25.38
N PRO A 80 10.69 6.99 -26.19
CA PRO A 80 10.90 8.44 -26.21
C PRO A 80 9.67 9.25 -26.62
N LEU A 81 8.97 8.84 -27.69
CA LEU A 81 7.80 9.55 -28.20
C LEU A 81 6.61 9.44 -27.23
N ARG A 82 6.38 8.24 -26.72
CA ARG A 82 5.41 7.95 -25.67
C ARG A 82 5.61 8.80 -24.41
N ASN A 83 6.85 8.91 -23.94
CA ASN A 83 7.19 9.74 -22.77
C ASN A 83 6.99 11.23 -23.06
N ALA A 84 7.21 11.68 -24.31
CA ALA A 84 6.93 13.05 -24.72
C ALA A 84 5.42 13.35 -24.79
N LEU A 85 4.60 12.39 -25.22
CA LEU A 85 3.14 12.54 -25.26
C LEU A 85 2.46 12.43 -23.89
N VAL A 86 3.04 11.66 -22.95
CA VAL A 86 2.47 11.41 -21.63
C VAL A 86 3.50 11.81 -20.55
N PRO A 87 3.78 13.12 -20.36
CA PRO A 87 4.82 13.57 -19.45
C PRO A 87 4.51 13.29 -17.97
N MET A 88 3.23 13.11 -17.62
CA MET A 88 2.79 12.81 -16.25
C MET A 88 2.96 11.35 -15.85
N TRP A 89 3.51 10.50 -16.73
CA TRP A 89 3.65 9.09 -16.40
C TRP A 89 4.68 8.88 -15.28
N PRO A 90 4.43 7.97 -14.31
CA PRO A 90 5.37 7.66 -13.25
C PRO A 90 6.77 7.40 -13.81
N LYS A 91 7.80 7.91 -13.12
CA LYS A 91 9.20 7.78 -13.53
C LYS A 91 9.58 6.33 -13.85
N VAL A 92 9.15 5.39 -13.01
CA VAL A 92 9.39 3.96 -13.21
C VAL A 92 8.85 3.44 -14.55
N TYR A 93 7.68 3.91 -15.00
CA TYR A 93 7.12 3.49 -16.29
C TYR A 93 7.78 4.17 -17.48
N ARG A 94 8.29 5.40 -17.29
CA ARG A 94 9.07 6.09 -18.32
C ARG A 94 10.31 5.27 -18.68
N ASP A 95 10.83 4.48 -17.75
CA ASP A 95 11.98 3.62 -17.98
C ASP A 95 11.64 2.26 -18.61
N MET A 96 10.42 1.75 -18.41
CA MET A 96 9.92 0.48 -18.96
C MET A 96 9.46 0.57 -20.42
N SER A 97 9.47 -0.57 -21.12
CA SER A 97 8.78 -0.70 -22.41
C SER A 97 7.25 -0.74 -22.21
N THR A 98 6.50 -0.29 -23.21
CA THR A 98 5.03 -0.28 -23.16
C THR A 98 4.45 -1.67 -23.10
N TYR A 99 5.08 -2.61 -23.84
CA TYR A 99 4.76 -4.02 -23.77
C TYR A 99 4.80 -4.52 -22.33
N ARG A 100 5.89 -4.23 -21.59
CA ARG A 100 6.03 -4.65 -20.20
C ARG A 100 4.94 -4.09 -19.31
N VAL A 101 4.66 -2.78 -19.40
CA VAL A 101 3.59 -2.16 -18.61
C VAL A 101 2.25 -2.86 -18.91
N ILE A 102 1.91 -3.07 -20.19
CA ILE A 102 0.68 -3.79 -20.57
C ILE A 102 0.66 -5.20 -19.96
N THR A 103 1.76 -5.96 -20.09
CA THR A 103 1.87 -7.31 -19.53
C THR A 103 1.66 -7.35 -18.03
N MET A 104 2.27 -6.41 -17.28
CA MET A 104 2.05 -6.30 -15.82
C MET A 104 0.56 -6.14 -15.48
N TYR A 105 -0.17 -5.28 -16.19
CA TYR A 105 -1.60 -5.08 -15.91
C TYR A 105 -2.47 -6.26 -16.38
N LEU A 106 -2.16 -6.86 -17.53
CA LEU A 106 -2.94 -7.97 -18.08
C LEU A 106 -2.78 -9.24 -17.24
N GLU A 107 -1.56 -9.62 -16.90
CA GLU A 107 -1.33 -10.83 -16.11
C GLU A 107 -2.01 -10.76 -14.73
N ASP A 108 -2.00 -9.58 -14.12
CA ASP A 108 -2.54 -9.39 -12.78
C ASP A 108 -4.07 -9.31 -12.78
N ALA A 109 -4.68 -8.89 -13.89
CA ALA A 109 -6.14 -8.96 -14.07
C ALA A 109 -6.67 -10.40 -14.03
N PHE A 110 -5.84 -11.39 -14.35
CA PHE A 110 -6.19 -12.82 -14.31
C PHE A 110 -5.61 -13.55 -13.08
N PHE A 111 -4.97 -12.83 -12.16
CA PHE A 111 -4.38 -13.45 -10.97
C PHE A 111 -5.45 -13.69 -9.89
N PHE A 112 -5.90 -14.94 -9.79
CA PHE A 112 -6.89 -15.34 -8.80
C PHE A 112 -6.27 -15.63 -7.42
N VAL A 113 -6.89 -15.05 -6.38
CA VAL A 113 -6.58 -15.32 -4.97
C VAL A 113 -7.86 -15.67 -4.24
N GLU A 114 -7.84 -16.79 -3.50
CA GLU A 114 -8.97 -17.22 -2.67
C GLU A 114 -9.17 -16.24 -1.50
N THR A 115 -10.32 -15.57 -1.45
CA THR A 115 -10.66 -14.58 -0.41
C THR A 115 -11.45 -15.17 0.75
N ARG A 116 -11.94 -16.41 0.62
CA ARG A 116 -12.67 -17.08 1.70
C ARG A 116 -11.76 -17.30 2.92
N PRO A 117 -12.28 -17.22 4.16
CA PRO A 117 -11.53 -17.58 5.36
C PRO A 117 -10.86 -18.95 5.22
N PHE A 118 -9.67 -19.12 5.78
CA PHE A 118 -9.00 -20.42 5.82
C PHE A 118 -9.72 -21.32 6.83
N THR A 119 -10.12 -22.52 6.40
CA THR A 119 -10.85 -23.51 7.22
C THR A 119 -10.05 -24.79 7.48
N GLY A 120 -8.79 -24.84 7.04
CA GLY A 120 -7.93 -26.00 7.27
C GLY A 120 -7.34 -26.04 8.69
N SER A 121 -6.64 -27.14 9.00
CA SER A 121 -5.97 -27.29 10.30
C SER A 121 -4.78 -26.34 10.47
N CYS A 122 -4.67 -25.76 11.66
CA CYS A 122 -3.56 -24.93 12.11
C CYS A 122 -2.49 -25.69 12.92
N THR A 123 -2.68 -26.98 13.21
CA THR A 123 -1.79 -27.76 14.09
C THR A 123 -0.32 -27.68 13.66
N ALA A 124 -0.03 -27.97 12.39
CA ALA A 124 1.34 -27.91 11.87
C ALA A 124 1.93 -26.48 11.88
N VAL A 125 1.09 -25.44 11.79
CA VAL A 125 1.56 -24.05 11.91
C VAL A 125 1.96 -23.78 13.35
N HIS A 126 1.09 -24.11 14.30
CA HIS A 126 1.34 -23.92 15.72
C HIS A 126 2.57 -24.70 16.21
N GLU A 127 2.69 -25.97 15.85
CA GLU A 127 3.86 -26.81 16.19
C GLU A 127 5.19 -26.24 15.70
N HIS A 128 5.19 -25.62 14.51
CA HIS A 128 6.38 -24.98 13.97
C HIS A 128 6.68 -23.66 14.68
N LEU A 129 5.66 -22.85 14.95
CA LEU A 129 5.81 -21.57 15.65
C LEU A 129 6.28 -21.74 17.10
N LEU A 130 6.01 -22.88 17.75
CA LEU A 130 6.58 -23.21 19.07
C LEU A 130 8.13 -23.27 19.06
N LYS A 131 8.75 -23.44 17.89
CA LYS A 131 10.21 -23.51 17.71
C LYS A 131 10.84 -22.15 17.42
N VAL A 132 10.03 -21.09 17.32
CA VAL A 132 10.46 -19.75 16.92
C VAL A 132 10.10 -18.76 18.01
N ARG A 133 10.96 -17.77 18.25
CA ARG A 133 10.64 -16.68 19.17
C ARG A 133 9.53 -15.81 18.56
N MET A 134 8.32 -15.96 19.09
CA MET A 134 7.19 -15.09 18.75
C MET A 134 7.13 -13.88 19.69
N PRO A 135 6.71 -12.70 19.21
CA PRO A 135 6.52 -11.53 20.08
C PRO A 135 5.37 -11.74 21.05
N ARG A 136 5.44 -11.09 22.21
CA ARG A 136 4.33 -11.01 23.16
C ARG A 136 3.75 -9.61 23.20
N LEU A 137 2.44 -9.50 23.42
CA LEU A 137 1.75 -8.21 23.34
C LEU A 137 2.31 -7.18 24.34
N GLU A 138 2.66 -7.63 25.54
CA GLU A 138 3.24 -6.81 26.62
C GLU A 138 4.66 -6.29 26.31
N GLU A 139 5.38 -6.93 25.38
CA GLU A 139 6.73 -6.52 24.94
C GLU A 139 6.69 -5.42 23.87
N MET A 140 5.52 -5.11 23.33
CA MET A 140 5.41 -4.20 22.19
C MET A 140 5.69 -2.75 22.63
N PRO A 141 6.57 -2.04 21.90
CA PRO A 141 6.95 -0.68 22.27
C PRO A 141 5.79 0.28 22.09
N VAL A 142 5.80 1.32 22.91
CA VAL A 142 4.80 2.38 22.89
C VAL A 142 5.50 3.73 22.92
N TYR A 143 5.00 4.67 22.11
CA TYR A 143 5.31 6.09 22.22
C TYR A 143 4.21 6.76 23.04
N GLU A 144 4.53 7.08 24.29
CA GLU A 144 3.55 7.64 25.23
C GLU A 144 3.25 9.11 24.93
N MET A 145 1.96 9.47 25.00
CA MET A 145 1.51 10.85 24.80
C MET A 145 2.03 11.79 25.90
N ASP A 146 2.28 11.25 27.10
CA ASP A 146 2.84 12.01 28.21
C ASP A 146 4.31 12.38 27.98
N ASP A 147 5.10 11.51 27.34
CA ASP A 147 6.48 11.80 26.96
C ASP A 147 6.55 12.96 25.96
N TRP A 148 5.67 12.91 24.96
CA TRP A 148 5.48 14.02 24.02
C TRP A 148 5.09 15.31 24.76
N SER A 149 4.08 15.25 25.61
CA SER A 149 3.54 16.43 26.30
C SER A 149 4.58 17.07 27.22
N ARG A 150 5.35 16.26 27.97
CA ARG A 150 6.48 16.72 28.78
C ARG A 150 7.57 17.37 27.94
N HIS A 151 7.90 16.77 26.79
CA HIS A 151 8.88 17.37 25.88
C HIS A 151 8.40 18.72 25.35
N MET A 152 7.16 18.78 24.84
CA MET A 152 6.58 20.00 24.28
C MET A 152 6.50 21.11 25.32
N ALA A 153 6.11 20.80 26.57
CA ALA A 153 6.12 21.77 27.67
C ALA A 153 7.52 22.35 27.94
N ARG A 154 8.57 21.52 27.85
CA ARG A 154 9.96 21.94 28.07
C ARG A 154 10.47 22.87 26.96
N VAL A 155 10.14 22.61 25.69
CA VAL A 155 10.65 23.40 24.57
C VAL A 155 9.80 24.61 24.22
N LYS A 156 8.52 24.64 24.65
CA LYS A 156 7.57 25.73 24.38
C LYS A 156 8.11 27.14 24.67
N PRO A 157 8.85 27.40 25.76
CA PRO A 157 9.36 28.76 26.04
C PRO A 157 10.45 29.23 25.06
N SER A 158 11.17 28.28 24.44
CA SER A 158 12.30 28.56 23.54
C SER A 158 11.94 28.45 22.05
N LEU A 159 10.76 27.94 21.74
CA LEU A 159 10.37 27.60 20.38
C LEU A 159 9.41 28.67 19.81
N PRO A 160 9.64 29.18 18.59
CA PRO A 160 8.67 30.02 17.89
C PRO A 160 7.28 29.36 17.82
N ALA A 161 6.23 30.17 17.84
CA ALA A 161 4.85 29.66 17.90
C ALA A 161 4.45 28.84 16.66
N ASP A 162 4.95 29.20 15.49
CA ASP A 162 4.77 28.48 14.23
C ASP A 162 5.50 27.12 14.24
N GLU A 163 6.75 27.08 14.72
CA GLU A 163 7.47 25.81 14.91
C GLU A 163 6.76 24.87 15.90
N PHE A 164 6.17 25.43 16.97
CA PHE A 164 5.38 24.65 17.92
C PHE A 164 4.16 24.00 17.26
N GLU A 165 3.42 24.75 16.43
CA GLU A 165 2.27 24.21 15.69
C GLU A 165 2.68 23.14 14.67
N LEU A 166 3.83 23.31 14.01
CA LEU A 166 4.38 22.31 13.10
C LEU A 166 4.71 21.00 13.84
N LEU A 167 5.35 21.08 15.01
CA LEU A 167 5.70 19.91 15.80
C LEU A 167 4.45 19.13 16.27
N ASP A 168 3.34 19.80 16.61
CA ASP A 168 2.11 19.10 17.06
C ASP A 168 1.57 18.09 16.04
N LYS A 169 1.89 18.24 14.74
CA LYS A 169 1.52 17.27 13.70
C LYS A 169 2.30 15.93 13.78
N PHE A 170 3.33 15.87 14.62
CA PHE A 170 4.20 14.71 14.80
C PHE A 170 3.97 14.00 16.14
N LYS A 171 2.91 14.32 16.87
CA LYS A 171 2.54 13.59 18.09
C LYS A 171 2.11 12.14 17.78
N PRO A 172 2.19 11.22 18.76
CA PRO A 172 1.68 9.87 18.56
C PRO A 172 0.20 9.91 18.16
N SER A 173 -0.16 9.19 17.10
CA SER A 173 -1.53 9.19 16.54
C SER A 173 -2.43 8.09 17.11
N MET A 174 -1.84 7.13 17.84
CA MET A 174 -2.51 5.96 18.39
C MET A 174 -2.33 5.88 19.90
N THR A 175 -3.34 5.34 20.58
CA THR A 175 -3.24 5.00 22.00
C THR A 175 -2.19 3.90 22.23
N ALA A 176 -1.71 3.77 23.47
CA ALA A 176 -0.76 2.73 23.84
C ALA A 176 -1.22 1.32 23.44
N GLN A 177 -2.50 1.00 23.67
CA GLN A 177 -3.09 -0.30 23.31
C GLN A 177 -3.06 -0.55 21.80
N GLU A 178 -3.42 0.45 21.00
CA GLU A 178 -3.44 0.34 19.55
C GLU A 178 -2.01 0.19 18.99
N GLN A 179 -1.05 0.94 19.54
CA GLN A 179 0.37 0.78 19.20
C GLN A 179 0.85 -0.65 19.49
N ARG A 180 0.47 -1.23 20.63
CA ARG A 180 0.79 -2.63 20.93
C ARG A 180 0.13 -3.59 19.95
N PHE A 181 -1.14 -3.40 19.60
CA PHE A 181 -1.85 -4.26 18.65
C PHE A 181 -1.23 -4.26 17.26
N ILE A 182 -0.91 -3.08 16.69
CA ILE A 182 -0.33 -3.03 15.35
C ILE A 182 1.08 -3.59 15.31
N MET A 183 1.89 -3.32 16.35
CA MET A 183 3.25 -3.86 16.45
C MET A 183 3.24 -5.37 16.65
N PHE A 184 2.35 -5.89 17.50
CA PHE A 184 2.18 -7.32 17.69
C PHE A 184 1.75 -8.02 16.39
N ALA A 185 0.80 -7.43 15.65
CA ALA A 185 0.36 -7.96 14.37
C ALA A 185 1.50 -8.00 13.34
N MET A 186 2.25 -6.90 13.18
CA MET A 186 3.40 -6.82 12.27
C MET A 186 4.47 -7.85 12.61
N LEU A 187 4.93 -7.85 13.87
CA LEU A 187 6.05 -8.67 14.28
C LEU A 187 5.68 -10.15 14.26
N SER A 188 4.46 -10.52 14.67
CA SER A 188 3.98 -11.90 14.55
C SER A 188 3.92 -12.36 13.09
N ALA A 189 3.42 -11.51 12.19
CA ALA A 189 3.37 -11.81 10.77
C ALA A 189 4.76 -12.02 10.17
N THR A 190 5.70 -11.10 10.44
CA THR A 190 7.07 -11.18 9.89
C THR A 190 7.86 -12.37 10.45
N GLN A 191 7.76 -12.66 11.76
CA GLN A 191 8.40 -13.84 12.35
C GLN A 191 7.84 -15.13 11.77
N ALA A 192 6.52 -15.25 11.67
CA ALA A 192 5.90 -16.44 11.10
C ALA A 192 6.20 -16.61 9.61
N MET A 193 6.12 -15.56 8.81
CA MET A 193 6.49 -15.64 7.40
C MET A 193 7.95 -16.04 7.21
N THR A 194 8.87 -15.50 8.03
CA THR A 194 10.27 -15.90 8.03
C THR A 194 10.43 -17.39 8.39
N ALA A 195 9.73 -17.85 9.43
CA ALA A 195 9.79 -19.25 9.88
C ALA A 195 9.35 -20.26 8.80
N PHE A 196 8.44 -19.84 7.91
CA PHE A 196 7.91 -20.65 6.82
C PHE A 196 8.56 -20.35 5.46
N ASN A 197 9.66 -19.59 5.42
CA ASN A 197 10.35 -19.19 4.19
C ASN A 197 9.43 -18.48 3.18
N ILE A 198 8.47 -17.70 3.68
CA ILE A 198 7.63 -16.82 2.86
C ILE A 198 8.39 -15.50 2.65
N THR A 199 8.70 -15.20 1.39
CA THR A 199 9.38 -13.97 1.00
C THR A 199 8.45 -12.79 1.18
N HIS A 200 8.86 -11.86 2.04
CA HIS A 200 8.15 -10.63 2.34
C HIS A 200 9.13 -9.49 2.55
N LEU A 201 8.67 -8.24 2.51
CA LEU A 201 9.48 -7.07 2.81
C LEU A 201 8.59 -5.91 3.27
N VAL A 202 9.06 -5.12 4.24
CA VAL A 202 8.38 -3.86 4.60
C VAL A 202 8.51 -2.83 3.48
N ARG A 203 7.50 -1.99 3.32
CA ARG A 203 7.44 -0.94 2.29
C ARG A 203 6.85 0.35 2.85
N GLY A 204 6.65 1.35 2.00
CA GLY A 204 5.76 2.46 2.37
C GLY A 204 6.28 3.30 3.53
N GLY A 205 5.34 3.77 4.36
CA GLY A 205 5.64 4.44 5.62
C GLY A 205 6.46 3.55 6.57
N SER A 206 6.26 2.24 6.53
CA SER A 206 7.02 1.29 7.36
C SER A 206 8.49 1.19 6.97
N LEU A 207 8.82 1.27 5.68
CA LEU A 207 10.22 1.31 5.22
C LEU A 207 10.89 2.64 5.60
N ILE A 208 10.16 3.75 5.53
CA ILE A 208 10.62 5.05 6.01
C ILE A 208 10.85 5.01 7.52
N GLY A 209 9.94 4.39 8.27
CA GLY A 209 10.07 4.15 9.70
C GLY A 209 11.30 3.32 10.04
N TYR A 210 11.52 2.20 9.35
CA TYR A 210 12.75 1.42 9.47
C TYR A 210 13.97 2.31 9.26
N TRP A 211 14.03 3.04 8.14
CA TRP A 211 15.18 3.86 7.80
C TRP A 211 15.46 4.95 8.86
N ARG A 212 14.41 5.57 9.39
CA ARG A 212 14.53 6.75 10.24
C ARG A 212 14.63 6.42 11.73
N HIS A 213 13.91 5.40 12.19
CA HIS A 213 13.70 5.12 13.61
C HIS A 213 14.20 3.73 14.04
N HIS A 214 14.59 2.87 13.09
CA HIS A 214 14.61 1.41 13.28
C HIS A 214 13.30 0.94 13.92
N GLY A 215 12.16 1.44 13.42
CA GLY A 215 10.90 1.34 14.13
C GLY A 215 9.74 2.01 13.40
N ARG A 216 8.58 2.08 14.07
CA ARG A 216 7.40 2.75 13.48
C ARG A 216 7.58 4.26 13.60
N MET A 217 7.13 5.02 12.61
CA MET A 217 6.94 6.45 12.79
C MET A 217 5.83 6.67 13.83
N PRO A 218 6.07 7.36 14.96
CA PRO A 218 5.10 7.48 16.06
C PRO A 218 3.72 8.00 15.63
N TRP A 219 3.72 8.88 14.64
CA TRP A 219 2.54 9.48 14.02
C TRP A 219 2.03 8.70 12.79
N ASP A 220 2.42 7.46 12.53
CA ASP A 220 1.92 6.68 11.38
C ASP A 220 0.90 5.62 11.83
N GLU A 221 -0.26 5.51 11.19
CA GLU A 221 -1.39 4.72 11.72
C GLU A 221 -1.53 3.32 11.11
N ASP A 222 -0.65 2.95 10.19
CA ASP A 222 -0.64 1.66 9.52
C ASP A 222 0.78 1.14 9.30
N ILE A 223 0.85 -0.12 8.87
CA ILE A 223 2.10 -0.79 8.51
C ILE A 223 1.88 -1.52 7.19
N ASP A 224 2.80 -1.32 6.24
CA ASP A 224 2.73 -1.91 4.92
C ASP A 224 3.79 -3.01 4.74
N ILE A 225 3.37 -4.20 4.29
CA ILE A 225 4.25 -5.32 3.98
C ILE A 225 3.89 -5.87 2.58
N LEU A 226 4.91 -6.08 1.75
CA LEU A 226 4.80 -6.87 0.53
C LEU A 226 4.98 -8.36 0.83
N VAL A 227 4.14 -9.21 0.23
CA VAL A 227 4.23 -10.68 0.32
C VAL A 227 4.27 -11.29 -1.08
N ASP A 228 5.18 -12.22 -1.34
CA ASP A 228 5.34 -12.85 -2.66
C ASP A 228 4.07 -13.58 -3.06
N SER A 229 3.45 -13.14 -4.16
CA SER A 229 2.18 -13.70 -4.59
C SER A 229 2.32 -15.15 -5.02
N SER A 230 3.49 -15.63 -5.45
CA SER A 230 3.69 -17.06 -5.76
C SER A 230 3.48 -17.97 -4.53
N GLN A 231 3.63 -17.40 -3.32
CA GLN A 231 3.50 -18.10 -2.04
C GLN A 231 2.17 -17.81 -1.33
N TRP A 232 1.19 -17.17 -2.01
CA TRP A 232 -0.04 -16.69 -1.37
C TRP A 232 -0.82 -17.79 -0.62
N LYS A 233 -0.84 -19.03 -1.10
CA LYS A 233 -1.54 -20.14 -0.44
C LYS A 233 -0.94 -20.46 0.92
N LEU A 234 0.40 -20.50 0.99
CA LEU A 234 1.11 -20.74 2.23
C LEU A 234 0.99 -19.53 3.17
N ALA A 235 1.14 -18.31 2.65
CA ALA A 235 0.94 -17.08 3.42
C ALA A 235 -0.46 -17.00 4.02
N ARG A 236 -1.52 -17.29 3.25
CA ARG A 236 -2.90 -17.36 3.71
C ARG A 236 -3.03 -18.34 4.88
N LYS A 237 -2.50 -19.56 4.76
CA LYS A 237 -2.54 -20.55 5.84
C LYS A 237 -1.82 -20.06 7.09
N VAL A 238 -0.57 -19.62 6.96
CA VAL A 238 0.28 -19.21 8.09
C VAL A 238 -0.35 -18.02 8.82
N LEU A 239 -0.72 -16.97 8.09
CA LEU A 239 -1.28 -15.74 8.68
C LEU A 239 -2.68 -15.96 9.29
N SER A 240 -3.52 -16.82 8.70
CA SER A 240 -4.83 -17.15 9.30
C SER A 240 -4.73 -17.97 10.58
N CYS A 241 -3.59 -18.65 10.79
CA CYS A 241 -3.35 -19.51 11.94
C CYS A 241 -2.59 -18.81 13.07
N LEU A 242 -2.26 -17.52 12.94
CA LEU A 242 -1.59 -16.77 13.99
C LEU A 242 -2.51 -16.61 15.21
N PRO A 243 -2.04 -16.92 16.43
CA PRO A 243 -2.83 -16.71 17.63
C PRO A 243 -3.13 -15.21 17.80
N ASP A 244 -4.33 -14.92 18.29
CA ASP A 244 -4.81 -13.56 18.62
C ASP A 244 -4.92 -12.57 17.45
N LEU A 245 -4.67 -13.02 16.22
CA LEU A 245 -4.80 -12.21 15.02
C LEU A 245 -5.91 -12.71 14.11
N GLN A 246 -6.45 -11.79 13.31
CA GLN A 246 -7.48 -12.05 12.31
C GLN A 246 -7.04 -11.49 10.97
N LEU A 247 -7.18 -12.29 9.92
CA LEU A 247 -6.84 -11.94 8.55
C LEU A 247 -8.12 -11.66 7.74
N ASN A 248 -8.23 -10.45 7.20
CA ASN A 248 -9.19 -10.11 6.16
C ASN A 248 -8.51 -10.17 4.79
N MET A 249 -9.07 -10.95 3.85
CA MET A 249 -8.55 -11.06 2.50
C MET A 249 -9.47 -10.33 1.52
N ASP A 250 -9.06 -9.13 1.10
CA ASP A 250 -9.80 -8.35 0.11
C ASP A 250 -9.58 -8.89 -1.32
N PRO A 251 -10.61 -8.85 -2.21
CA PRO A 251 -10.46 -9.20 -3.63
C PRO A 251 -9.42 -8.39 -4.41
N GLN A 252 -9.02 -7.21 -3.95
CA GLN A 252 -8.03 -6.33 -4.59
C GLN A 252 -6.58 -6.66 -4.21
N HIS A 253 -6.33 -7.87 -3.70
CA HIS A 253 -5.00 -8.37 -3.32
C HIS A 253 -4.31 -7.58 -2.19
N MET A 254 -5.09 -6.84 -1.41
CA MET A 254 -4.67 -6.11 -0.20
C MET A 254 -5.33 -6.78 1.01
N TRP A 255 -4.56 -7.57 1.76
CA TRP A 255 -5.07 -8.19 2.98
C TRP A 255 -4.85 -7.26 4.18
N LYS A 256 -5.69 -7.39 5.20
CA LYS A 256 -5.56 -6.66 6.46
C LYS A 256 -5.43 -7.65 7.60
N LEU A 257 -4.37 -7.50 8.39
CA LEU A 257 -4.12 -8.31 9.58
C LEU A 257 -4.25 -7.42 10.83
N PHE A 258 -5.07 -7.83 11.79
CA PHE A 258 -5.32 -7.05 13.00
C PHE A 258 -5.53 -7.94 14.21
N HIS A 259 -5.35 -7.38 15.40
CA HIS A 259 -5.60 -8.09 16.65
C HIS A 259 -7.08 -8.39 16.83
N LYS A 260 -7.42 -9.59 17.31
CA LYS A 260 -8.82 -10.02 17.50
C LYS A 260 -9.60 -9.12 18.47
N ASP A 261 -8.91 -8.49 19.41
CA ASP A 261 -9.50 -7.59 20.42
C ASP A 261 -9.45 -6.11 20.02
N ALA A 262 -8.98 -5.79 18.80
CA ALA A 262 -9.04 -4.43 18.28
C ALA A 262 -10.49 -3.97 18.04
N THR A 263 -10.67 -2.65 17.92
CA THR A 263 -11.99 -2.05 17.73
C THR A 263 -12.42 -2.15 16.27
N LEU A 264 -13.71 -2.40 16.00
CA LEU A 264 -14.22 -2.36 14.63
C LEU A 264 -13.93 -1.00 14.00
N TRP A 265 -13.36 -1.01 12.81
CA TRP A 265 -12.99 0.22 12.12
C TRP A 265 -14.24 0.89 11.55
N LYS A 266 -14.54 2.12 11.96
CA LYS A 266 -15.65 3.00 11.48
C LYS A 266 -16.56 2.40 10.39
N ASN A 267 -17.73 1.91 10.80
CA ASN A 267 -18.78 1.33 9.95
C ASN A 267 -18.42 0.01 9.22
N GLU A 268 -17.27 -0.59 9.51
CA GLU A 268 -16.92 -1.93 9.03
C GLU A 268 -17.62 -3.02 9.83
N LYS A 269 -17.88 -4.13 9.14
CA LYS A 269 -18.48 -5.33 9.75
C LYS A 269 -17.44 -6.31 10.27
N PHE A 270 -16.19 -6.18 9.84
CA PHE A 270 -15.15 -7.17 10.12
C PHE A 270 -13.77 -6.56 10.36
N ILE A 271 -13.34 -5.61 9.54
CA ILE A 271 -12.00 -5.02 9.67
C ILE A 271 -11.93 -4.21 10.96
N LYS A 272 -10.87 -4.43 11.74
CA LYS A 272 -10.61 -3.73 13.00
C LYS A 272 -9.40 -2.82 12.88
N PHE A 273 -9.39 -1.74 13.65
CA PHE A 273 -8.29 -0.78 13.72
C PHE A 273 -7.56 -0.90 15.07
N PRO A 274 -6.21 -0.87 15.06
CA PRO A 274 -5.33 -0.73 13.89
C PRO A 274 -5.08 -2.05 13.15
N TYR A 275 -4.52 -1.95 11.93
CA TYR A 275 -4.23 -3.10 11.06
C TYR A 275 -2.89 -2.94 10.32
N VAL A 276 -2.35 -4.08 9.91
CA VAL A 276 -1.23 -4.19 8.97
C VAL A 276 -1.80 -4.46 7.58
N ASP A 277 -1.41 -3.64 6.61
CA ASP A 277 -1.70 -3.85 5.19
C ASP A 277 -0.67 -4.77 4.55
N LEU A 278 -1.15 -5.87 4.01
CA LEU A 278 -0.37 -6.91 3.34
C LEU A 278 -0.71 -6.89 1.86
N PHE A 279 0.22 -6.47 1.01
CA PHE A 279 0.02 -6.43 -0.44
C PHE A 279 0.74 -7.59 -1.09
N LEU A 280 0.01 -8.37 -1.86
CA LEU A 280 0.66 -9.38 -2.69
C LEU A 280 1.46 -8.68 -3.80
N TYR A 281 2.66 -9.14 -4.10
CA TYR A 281 3.49 -8.60 -5.17
C TYR A 281 3.92 -9.68 -6.16
N ARG A 282 4.24 -9.26 -7.38
CA ARG A 282 4.97 -10.08 -8.35
C ARG A 282 6.32 -9.47 -8.65
N ALA A 283 7.22 -10.32 -9.12
CA ALA A 283 8.52 -9.92 -9.59
C ALA A 283 8.85 -10.67 -10.87
N ASP A 284 9.49 -9.98 -11.79
CA ASP A 284 10.16 -10.57 -12.95
C ASP A 284 11.69 -10.38 -12.80
N GLU A 285 12.44 -10.43 -13.89
CA GLU A 285 13.90 -10.28 -13.88
C GLU A 285 14.38 -8.89 -13.44
N ASP A 286 13.60 -7.81 -13.64
CA ASP A 286 14.08 -6.45 -13.34
C ASP A 286 13.21 -5.66 -12.36
N HIS A 287 11.95 -6.04 -12.12
CA HIS A 287 11.02 -5.25 -11.31
C HIS A 287 10.22 -6.08 -10.31
N VAL A 288 9.72 -5.37 -9.30
CA VAL A 288 8.85 -5.85 -8.22
C VAL A 288 7.66 -4.90 -8.11
N TRP A 289 6.44 -5.39 -8.27
CA TRP A 289 5.25 -4.55 -8.26
C TRP A 289 4.10 -5.17 -7.45
N PRO A 290 3.31 -4.36 -6.70
CA PRO A 290 2.11 -4.83 -6.03
C PRO A 290 1.07 -5.31 -7.04
N LEU A 291 0.30 -6.35 -6.71
CA LEU A 291 -0.83 -6.83 -7.52
C LEU A 291 -1.99 -5.83 -7.55
N THR A 292 -2.18 -5.11 -6.45
CA THR A 292 -3.20 -4.06 -6.30
C THR A 292 -3.07 -2.98 -7.38
N ILE A 293 -4.13 -2.80 -8.19
CA ILE A 293 -4.09 -2.01 -9.43
C ILE A 293 -3.68 -0.54 -9.25
N TRP A 294 -4.15 0.10 -8.18
CA TRP A 294 -3.86 1.51 -7.88
C TRP A 294 -2.45 1.72 -7.32
N MET A 295 -1.77 0.63 -6.95
CA MET A 295 -0.42 0.63 -6.39
C MET A 295 0.65 0.23 -7.41
N LYS A 296 0.33 0.13 -8.69
CA LYS A 296 1.35 -0.22 -9.70
C LYS A 296 2.40 0.89 -9.89
N MET A 297 2.03 2.15 -9.58
CA MET A 297 2.91 3.32 -9.75
C MET A 297 4.11 3.34 -8.80
N ILE A 298 4.11 2.49 -7.78
CA ILE A 298 5.18 2.32 -6.79
C ILE A 298 5.96 1.01 -7.03
N THR A 299 6.09 0.63 -8.31
CA THR A 299 6.95 -0.46 -8.76
C THR A 299 8.41 -0.15 -8.42
N MET A 300 9.15 -1.15 -7.97
CA MET A 300 10.56 -1.05 -7.56
C MET A 300 11.44 -1.87 -8.49
N LYS A 301 12.72 -1.54 -8.59
CA LYS A 301 13.70 -2.41 -9.24
C LYS A 301 13.97 -3.65 -8.41
N ARG A 302 14.06 -4.81 -9.07
CA ARG A 302 14.36 -6.10 -8.46
C ARG A 302 15.70 -6.06 -7.75
N GLN A 303 16.76 -5.58 -8.39
CA GLN A 303 18.09 -5.47 -7.79
C GLN A 303 18.15 -4.61 -6.51
N HIS A 304 17.19 -3.70 -6.31
CA HIS A 304 17.10 -2.89 -5.09
C HIS A 304 16.22 -3.56 -4.02
N SER A 305 15.35 -4.47 -4.41
CA SER A 305 14.31 -5.03 -3.53
C SER A 305 14.61 -6.47 -3.10
N LEU A 306 15.11 -7.30 -4.02
CA LEU A 306 15.28 -8.74 -3.86
C LEU A 306 16.73 -9.17 -4.15
N PRO A 307 17.21 -10.28 -3.53
CA PRO A 307 16.58 -10.97 -2.41
C PRO A 307 16.53 -10.06 -1.17
N PRO A 308 15.49 -10.15 -0.34
CA PRO A 308 15.39 -9.28 0.82
C PRO A 308 16.52 -9.58 1.81
N ARG A 309 16.84 -8.61 2.65
CA ARG A 309 17.84 -8.73 3.71
C ARG A 309 17.21 -8.60 5.09
N LYS A 310 17.95 -9.00 6.12
CA LYS A 310 17.53 -8.79 7.51
C LYS A 310 17.80 -7.34 7.93
N GLY A 311 16.79 -6.69 8.47
CA GLY A 311 16.86 -5.40 9.17
C GLY A 311 16.41 -5.54 10.62
N VAL A 312 16.46 -4.43 11.36
CA VAL A 312 15.95 -4.37 12.73
C VAL A 312 14.85 -3.33 12.85
N PHE A 313 13.74 -3.73 13.46
CA PHE A 313 12.57 -2.89 13.70
C PHE A 313 12.11 -3.10 15.14
N GLU A 314 12.26 -2.08 15.97
CA GLU A 314 11.99 -2.11 17.41
C GLU A 314 12.71 -3.26 18.14
N GLY A 315 13.95 -3.54 17.73
CA GLY A 315 14.76 -4.63 18.30
C GLY A 315 14.44 -6.02 17.74
N TRP A 316 13.47 -6.14 16.84
CA TRP A 316 13.12 -7.41 16.19
C TRP A 316 13.71 -7.52 14.78
N PRO A 317 14.18 -8.72 14.39
CA PRO A 317 14.63 -8.95 13.02
C PRO A 317 13.43 -8.94 12.07
N ILE A 318 13.49 -8.14 11.02
CA ILE A 318 12.47 -8.10 9.97
C ILE A 318 13.10 -8.22 8.58
N SER A 319 12.27 -8.54 7.59
CA SER A 319 12.68 -8.56 6.19
C SER A 319 12.51 -7.16 5.58
N ILE A 320 13.59 -6.62 5.00
CA ILE A 320 13.64 -5.31 4.34
C ILE A 320 14.16 -5.47 2.90
N PRO A 321 13.93 -4.47 2.01
CA PRO A 321 14.53 -4.48 0.68
C PRO A 321 16.05 -4.67 0.69
N HIS A 322 16.59 -5.28 -0.36
CA HIS A 322 18.04 -5.51 -0.53
C HIS A 322 18.87 -4.21 -0.39
N ARG A 323 18.35 -3.12 -0.95
CA ARG A 323 18.97 -1.79 -1.02
C ARG A 323 17.94 -0.72 -0.59
N PRO A 324 17.62 -0.61 0.71
CA PRO A 324 16.49 0.19 1.15
C PRO A 324 16.67 1.69 0.86
N ALA A 325 17.90 2.19 0.88
CA ALA A 325 18.20 3.58 0.50
C ALA A 325 17.81 3.88 -0.95
N ASP A 326 18.17 2.99 -1.89
CA ASP A 326 17.83 3.18 -3.32
C ASP A 326 16.33 3.07 -3.56
N VAL A 327 15.65 2.15 -2.87
CA VAL A 327 14.18 2.05 -2.93
C VAL A 327 13.53 3.35 -2.45
N LEU A 328 14.00 3.90 -1.32
CA LEU A 328 13.46 5.15 -0.79
C LEU A 328 13.72 6.33 -1.72
N HIS A 329 14.94 6.46 -2.25
CA HIS A 329 15.30 7.52 -3.18
C HIS A 329 14.50 7.44 -4.50
N GLU A 330 14.24 6.24 -5.01
CA GLU A 330 13.49 6.04 -6.24
C GLU A 330 11.99 6.32 -6.09
N LEU A 331 11.38 5.87 -4.99
CA LEU A 331 9.94 6.00 -4.77
C LEU A 331 9.53 7.36 -4.18
N TYR A 332 10.41 7.98 -3.38
CA TYR A 332 10.11 9.18 -2.62
C TYR A 332 11.15 10.28 -2.93
N PRO A 333 11.06 10.91 -4.11
CA PRO A 333 12.01 11.95 -4.50
C PRO A 333 11.96 13.13 -3.52
N GLY A 334 13.12 13.73 -3.30
CA GLY A 334 13.29 14.87 -2.38
C GLY A 334 14.01 14.44 -1.10
N ARG A 335 13.71 15.14 -0.01
CA ARG A 335 14.46 15.01 1.25
C ARG A 335 13.88 13.96 2.20
N ILE A 336 13.23 12.91 1.71
CA ILE A 336 12.56 11.89 2.57
C ILE A 336 13.49 11.26 3.61
N MET A 337 14.78 11.17 3.28
CA MET A 337 15.81 10.58 4.12
C MET A 337 16.28 11.54 5.23
N ALA A 338 16.14 12.85 5.04
CA ALA A 338 16.59 13.89 5.96
C ALA A 338 15.44 14.59 6.73
N ASP A 339 14.28 14.70 6.10
CA ASP A 339 13.11 15.41 6.59
C ASP A 339 12.02 14.43 7.02
N CYS A 340 11.27 14.84 8.04
CA CYS A 340 10.20 14.09 8.67
C CYS A 340 8.88 14.64 8.15
N TYR A 341 8.11 13.79 7.48
CA TYR A 341 6.85 14.15 6.83
C TYR A 341 5.67 13.78 7.71
N SER A 342 4.66 14.65 7.76
CA SER A 342 3.39 14.37 8.41
C SER A 342 2.61 13.28 7.66
N GLN A 343 1.55 12.77 8.28
CA GLN A 343 0.63 11.83 7.66
C GLN A 343 0.06 12.36 6.34
N ILE A 344 -0.14 11.45 5.38
CA ILE A 344 -0.87 11.73 4.13
C ILE A 344 -2.33 11.24 4.19
N PHE A 345 -2.65 10.39 5.17
CA PHE A 345 -3.95 9.78 5.36
C PHE A 345 -4.19 9.51 6.86
N HIS A 346 -5.33 9.96 7.37
CA HIS A 346 -5.84 9.62 8.69
C HIS A 346 -6.61 8.30 8.60
N ARG A 347 -5.94 7.19 8.91
CA ARG A 347 -6.48 5.82 8.76
C ARG A 347 -7.69 5.63 9.65
N ARG A 348 -7.66 6.10 10.89
CA ARG A 348 -8.83 6.03 11.78
C ARG A 348 -10.05 6.74 11.19
N ALA A 349 -9.86 7.95 10.66
CA ALA A 349 -10.94 8.79 10.13
C ALA A 349 -11.43 8.38 8.73
N ARG A 350 -10.59 7.67 7.96
CA ARG A 350 -10.75 7.37 6.52
C ARG A 350 -10.62 8.60 5.63
N GLU A 351 -9.74 9.50 6.02
CA GLU A 351 -9.65 10.82 5.40
C GLU A 351 -8.25 11.07 4.90
N ARG A 352 -8.14 11.49 3.63
CA ARG A 352 -6.87 11.90 3.07
C ARG A 352 -6.53 13.30 3.59
N VAL A 353 -5.31 13.47 4.06
CA VAL A 353 -4.82 14.79 4.48
C VAL A 353 -4.68 15.67 3.23
N PRO A 354 -5.37 16.83 3.17
CA PRO A 354 -5.24 17.77 2.05
C PRO A 354 -3.78 18.14 1.82
N HIS A 355 -3.35 18.25 0.56
CA HIS A 355 -1.94 18.55 0.24
C HIS A 355 -1.42 19.82 0.93
N LYS A 356 -2.26 20.84 1.10
CA LYS A 356 -1.91 22.10 1.78
C LYS A 356 -1.64 21.94 3.29
N GLN A 357 -2.09 20.83 3.89
CA GLN A 357 -1.91 20.52 5.31
C GLN A 357 -0.77 19.51 5.53
N ARG A 358 -0.19 18.95 4.47
CA ARG A 358 0.95 18.06 4.57
C ARG A 358 2.20 18.91 4.78
N ILE A 359 2.86 18.67 5.90
CA ILE A 359 4.05 19.42 6.28
C ILE A 359 5.25 18.47 6.40
N TYR A 360 6.43 19.06 6.38
CA TYR A 360 7.67 18.37 6.70
C TYR A 360 8.56 19.28 7.54
N VAL A 361 9.35 18.67 8.42
CA VAL A 361 10.35 19.35 9.25
C VAL A 361 11.68 18.62 9.14
N PRO A 362 12.83 19.29 9.30
CA PRO A 362 14.09 18.59 9.47
C PRO A 362 13.97 17.59 10.61
N CYS A 363 14.34 16.31 10.39
CA CYS A 363 14.18 15.29 11.43
C CYS A 363 15.02 15.58 12.68
N SER A 364 16.04 16.44 12.59
CA SER A 364 16.80 16.95 13.73
C SER A 364 15.92 17.60 14.80
N MET A 365 14.80 18.22 14.43
CA MET A 365 13.85 18.82 15.37
C MET A 365 13.16 17.77 16.26
N LEU A 366 13.10 16.52 15.81
CA LEU A 366 12.46 15.42 16.55
C LEU A 366 13.44 14.55 17.35
N ARG A 367 14.76 14.82 17.28
CA ARG A 367 15.79 13.99 17.94
C ARG A 367 15.59 13.87 19.45
N GLY A 368 15.11 14.92 20.10
CA GLY A 368 14.91 14.93 21.56
C GLY A 368 13.60 14.27 22.03
N ILE A 369 12.78 13.79 21.10
CA ILE A 369 11.45 13.22 21.34
C ILE A 369 11.43 11.75 20.96
N TYR A 370 11.95 11.45 19.76
CA TYR A 370 11.86 10.13 19.17
C TYR A 370 13.22 9.56 18.86
N PRO A 371 13.38 8.22 18.98
CA PRO A 371 14.58 7.54 18.53
C PRO A 371 14.82 7.79 17.04
N LEU A 372 16.01 8.27 16.67
CA LEU A 372 16.44 8.45 15.29
C LEU A 372 17.72 7.67 15.02
N VAL A 373 17.84 7.19 13.78
CA VAL A 373 19.01 6.46 13.30
C VAL A 373 20.03 7.42 12.75
N VAL A 374 21.24 7.36 13.28
CA VAL A 374 22.42 8.03 12.75
C VAL A 374 23.28 6.98 12.07
N ARG A 375 23.65 7.23 10.82
CA ARG A 375 24.50 6.32 10.03
C ARG A 375 25.88 6.92 9.89
N ARG A 376 26.91 6.10 10.08
CA ARG A 376 28.31 6.47 9.85
C ARG A 376 29.04 5.37 9.10
N LEU A 377 29.99 5.76 8.27
CA LEU A 377 30.92 4.81 7.64
C LEU A 377 31.95 4.35 8.67
N ASP A 378 32.16 3.04 8.74
CA ASP A 378 33.16 2.43 9.62
C ASP A 378 33.74 1.19 8.94
N GLY A 379 35.06 1.16 8.70
CA GLY A 379 35.77 0.00 8.15
C GLY A 379 35.24 -0.55 6.81
N GLY A 380 34.65 0.28 5.95
CA GLY A 380 34.02 -0.15 4.69
C GLY A 380 32.59 -0.69 4.83
N GLY A 381 32.01 -0.63 6.03
CA GLY A 381 30.59 -0.87 6.30
C GLY A 381 29.85 0.38 6.78
N VAL A 382 28.58 0.21 7.13
CA VAL A 382 27.74 1.26 7.73
C VAL A 382 27.36 0.83 9.14
N VAL A 383 27.64 1.69 10.11
CA VAL A 383 27.16 1.53 11.48
C VAL A 383 25.94 2.40 11.66
N GLU A 384 24.82 1.78 12.05
CA GLU A 384 23.55 2.44 12.33
C GLU A 384 23.35 2.54 13.85
N GLU A 385 23.40 3.75 14.38
CA GLU A 385 23.17 4.05 15.79
C GLU A 385 21.77 4.61 16.01
N ARG A 386 20.93 3.91 16.77
CA ARG A 386 19.62 4.41 17.18
C ARG A 386 19.79 5.26 18.45
N ARG A 387 19.45 6.55 18.37
CA ARG A 387 19.68 7.54 19.44
C ARG A 387 18.42 8.30 19.81
N LEU A 388 18.24 8.61 21.10
CA LEU A 388 17.24 9.56 21.61
C LEU A 388 17.97 10.74 22.24
N GLY A 389 17.94 11.89 21.57
CA GLY A 389 18.79 13.03 21.88
C GLY A 389 20.27 12.64 21.77
N SER A 390 21.01 12.80 22.86
CA SER A 390 22.41 12.36 22.98
C SER A 390 22.57 10.89 23.40
N LYS A 391 21.49 10.26 23.89
CA LYS A 391 21.54 8.88 24.43
C LYS A 391 21.57 7.85 23.30
N LEU A 392 22.63 7.04 23.26
CA LEU A 392 22.68 5.85 22.43
C LEU A 392 21.74 4.77 23.00
N LEU A 393 20.82 4.27 22.18
CA LEU A 393 19.89 3.21 22.57
C LEU A 393 20.36 1.84 22.08
N SER A 394 20.89 1.78 20.85
CA SER A 394 21.39 0.54 20.25
C SER A 394 22.26 0.84 19.04
N THR A 395 23.14 -0.10 18.71
CA THR A 395 24.04 -0.04 17.55
C THR A 395 23.82 -1.29 16.70
N PHE A 396 23.75 -1.10 15.39
CA PHE A 396 23.58 -2.16 14.42
C PHE A 396 24.63 -2.03 13.32
N ASN A 397 25.41 -3.08 13.12
CA ASN A 397 26.38 -3.13 12.04
C ASN A 397 25.67 -3.68 10.80
N THR A 398 25.58 -2.86 9.74
CA THR A 398 25.04 -3.28 8.46
C THR A 398 26.10 -3.20 7.38
N THR A 399 26.24 -4.28 6.61
CA THR A 399 27.06 -4.31 5.41
C THR A 399 26.19 -3.84 4.24
N TYR A 400 26.25 -2.56 3.90
CA TYR A 400 25.57 -2.05 2.72
C TYR A 400 26.49 -1.21 1.84
N ASN A 401 26.55 -1.58 0.55
CA ASN A 401 27.21 -0.82 -0.51
C ASN A 401 26.19 0.12 -1.17
N GLY A 402 26.15 1.38 -0.75
CA GLY A 402 25.39 2.42 -1.44
C GLY A 402 25.65 3.81 -0.86
N PHE A 403 25.01 4.82 -1.45
CA PHE A 403 25.24 6.22 -1.11
C PHE A 403 24.68 6.54 0.28
N LEU A 404 25.55 6.99 1.18
CA LEU A 404 25.18 7.82 2.31
C LEU A 404 25.37 9.26 1.83
N GLU A 405 24.28 9.99 1.63
CA GLU A 405 24.34 11.45 1.46
C GLU A 405 24.53 12.16 2.81
#